data_AF-A0A6L3SYF0-F1
#
_entry.id   AF-A0A6L3SYF0-F1
#
_cell.length_a   1.000
_cell.length_b   1.000
_cell.length_c   1.000
_cell.angle_alpha   90.00
_cell.angle_beta   90.00
_cell.angle_gamma   90.00
#
_symmetry.space_group_name_H-M   'P 1'
#
loop_
_entity.id
_entity.type
_entity.pdbx_description
1 polymer ?
#
loop_
_entity_poly.entity_id
_entity_poly.type
_entity_poly.pdbx_seq_one_letter_code
_entity_poly.pdbx_strand_id
1 'polypeptide(L)' 'MSEPPRRPPANDEFNLSGEWREAAELAARNLGMGETLQSLTPEHWEIVLHNVEARMHIHGVTPPFGWKKALAQQVGRSDG' A
#
# COMPACT_ATOMS: atom_id res chain seq x y z
N MET A 1 -8.52 -36.66 21.85
CA MET A 1 -7.44 -35.93 21.17
C MET A 1 -7.98 -34.54 20.91
N SER A 2 -7.50 -33.52 21.63
CA SER A 2 -7.98 -32.15 21.46
C SER A 2 -7.15 -31.47 20.37
N GLU A 3 -7.78 -31.08 19.27
CA GLU A 3 -7.16 -30.15 18.31
C GLU A 3 -6.84 -28.84 19.06
N PRO A 4 -5.58 -28.37 19.03
CA PRO A 4 -5.28 -27.05 19.57
C PRO A 4 -6.05 -25.99 18.77
N PRO A 5 -6.52 -24.91 19.40
CA PRO A 5 -7.15 -23.82 18.67
C PRO A 5 -6.16 -23.31 17.62
N ARG A 6 -6.58 -23.33 16.34
CA ARG A 6 -5.81 -22.74 15.25
C ARG A 6 -5.51 -21.30 15.65
N ARG A 7 -4.26 -21.00 15.99
CA ARG A 7 -3.81 -19.62 16.13
C ARG A 7 -4.16 -18.93 14.80
N PRO A 8 -4.82 -17.77 14.80
CA PRO A 8 -4.82 -16.95 13.59
C PRO A 8 -3.35 -16.74 13.20
N PRO A 9 -2.96 -16.77 11.91
CA PRO A 9 -1.59 -16.48 11.52
C PRO A 9 -1.24 -15.11 12.12
N ALA A 10 -0.33 -15.15 13.08
CA ALA A 10 0.16 -13.97 13.75
C ALA A 10 0.93 -13.17 12.71
N ASN A 11 0.50 -11.92 12.46
CA ASN A 11 1.27 -10.90 11.74
C ASN A 11 2.08 -11.46 10.55
N ASP A 12 1.42 -11.68 9.41
CA ASP A 12 2.10 -11.33 8.17
C ASP A 12 2.45 -9.85 8.32
N GLU A 13 3.70 -9.57 8.63
CA GLU A 13 4.33 -8.30 8.30
C GLU A 13 3.90 -8.02 6.85
N PHE A 14 2.96 -7.10 6.65
CA PHE A 14 2.24 -6.89 5.39
C PHE A 14 3.25 -6.48 4.31
N ASN A 15 3.95 -7.46 3.75
CA ASN A 15 4.96 -7.27 2.74
C ASN A 15 4.19 -7.21 1.42
N LEU A 16 3.68 -6.02 1.12
CA LEU A 16 3.06 -5.75 -0.16
C LEU A 16 4.05 -6.09 -1.28
N SER A 17 3.56 -6.73 -2.35
CA SER A 17 4.41 -7.00 -3.51
C SER A 17 4.96 -5.70 -4.09
N GLY A 18 6.06 -5.79 -4.84
CA GLY A 18 6.67 -4.63 -5.50
C GLY A 18 5.69 -3.85 -6.39
N GLU A 19 4.66 -4.54 -6.90
CA GLU A 19 3.61 -3.97 -7.74
C GLU A 19 2.85 -2.82 -7.06
N TRP A 20 2.73 -2.84 -5.73
CA TRP A 20 2.07 -1.77 -4.96
C TRP A 20 2.88 -0.48 -4.99
N ARG A 21 4.20 -0.61 -4.82
CA ARG A 21 5.13 0.49 -4.97
C ARG A 21 5.13 1.00 -6.41
N GLU A 22 5.20 0.12 -7.40
CA GLU A 22 5.17 0.51 -8.82
C GLU A 22 3.87 1.23 -9.19
N ALA A 23 2.74 0.79 -8.62
CA ALA A 23 1.46 1.47 -8.77
C ALA A 23 1.48 2.87 -8.17
N ALA A 24 2.07 3.05 -6.98
CA ALA A 24 2.21 4.34 -6.32
C ALA A 24 3.13 5.28 -7.12
N GLU A 25 4.27 4.76 -7.60
CA GLU A 25 5.21 5.53 -8.43
C GLU A 25 4.55 5.97 -9.74
N LEU A 26 3.77 5.10 -10.40
CA LEU A 26 3.05 5.50 -11.60
C LEU A 26 1.95 6.52 -11.30
N ALA A 27 1.20 6.34 -10.20
CA ALA A 27 0.15 7.27 -9.80
C ALA A 27 0.72 8.69 -9.58
N ALA A 28 1.80 8.80 -8.78
CA ALA A 28 2.45 10.09 -8.56
C ALA A 28 2.96 10.73 -9.87
N ARG A 29 3.59 9.94 -10.74
CA ARG A 29 4.05 10.41 -12.05
C ARG A 29 2.90 10.90 -12.94
N ASN A 30 1.79 10.18 -12.98
CA ASN A 30 0.62 10.56 -13.79
C ASN A 30 -0.07 11.82 -13.26
N LEU A 31 -0.01 12.06 -11.95
CA LEU A 31 -0.54 13.26 -11.30
C LEU A 31 0.41 14.47 -11.45
N GLY A 32 1.56 14.31 -12.11
CA GLY A 32 2.55 15.37 -12.24
C GLY A 32 3.29 15.70 -10.94
N MET A 33 3.21 14.81 -9.94
CA MET A 33 3.93 14.95 -8.69
C MET A 33 5.39 14.55 -8.93
N GLY A 34 6.23 15.52 -9.28
CA GLY A 34 7.65 15.32 -9.56
C GLY A 34 8.52 15.02 -8.34
N GLU A 35 7.90 14.84 -7.17
CA GLU A 35 8.57 14.56 -5.90
C GLU A 35 8.67 13.05 -5.67
N THR A 36 9.70 12.61 -4.96
CA THR A 36 9.78 11.23 -4.48
C THR A 36 8.59 10.91 -3.58
N LEU A 37 8.06 9.69 -3.62
CA LEU A 37 6.88 9.29 -2.84
C LEU A 37 7.01 9.61 -1.35
N GLN A 38 8.23 9.53 -0.78
CA GLN A 38 8.53 9.90 0.62
C GLN A 38 8.31 11.39 0.95
N SER A 39 8.35 12.26 -0.04
CA SER A 39 8.30 13.72 0.11
C SER A 39 6.92 14.31 -0.15
N LEU A 40 5.96 13.52 -0.65
CA LEU A 40 4.61 14.00 -0.91
C LEU A 40 3.96 14.52 0.37
N THR A 41 3.23 15.62 0.26
CA THR A 41 2.35 16.12 1.33
C THR A 41 1.31 15.06 1.70
N PRO A 42 0.72 15.10 2.91
CA PRO A 42 -0.33 14.16 3.29
C PRO A 42 -1.51 14.14 2.31
N GLU A 43 -1.90 15.32 1.79
CA GLU A 43 -2.97 15.45 0.79
C GLU A 43 -2.60 14.76 -0.53
N HIS A 44 -1.39 14.99 -1.05
CA HIS A 44 -0.92 14.33 -2.28
C HIS A 44 -0.78 12.82 -2.08
N TRP A 45 -0.38 12.39 -0.89
CA TRP A 45 -0.29 10.98 -0.54
C TRP A 45 -1.66 10.29 -0.57
N GLU A 46 -2.70 10.88 0.01
CA GLU A 46 -4.06 10.33 -0.04
C GLU A 46 -4.58 10.20 -1.48
N ILE A 47 -4.27 11.18 -2.35
CA ILE A 47 -4.63 11.11 -3.78
C ILE A 47 -3.92 9.94 -4.46
N VAL A 48 -2.62 9.74 -4.17
CA VAL A 48 -1.86 8.59 -4.67
C VAL A 48 -2.46 7.28 -4.18
N LEU A 49 -2.80 7.16 -2.89
CA LEU A 49 -3.44 5.97 -2.34
C LEU A 49 -4.77 5.67 -3.05
N HIS A 50 -5.62 6.67 -3.29
CA HIS A 50 -6.88 6.45 -4.00
C HIS A 50 -6.67 5.93 -5.43
N ASN A 51 -5.65 6.43 -6.13
CA ASN A 51 -5.29 5.96 -7.47
C ASN A 51 -4.71 4.53 -7.45
N VAL A 52 -3.89 4.21 -6.44
CA VAL A 52 -3.35 2.85 -6.26
C VAL A 52 -4.48 1.85 -6.00
N GLU A 53 -5.42 2.18 -5.11
CA GLU A 53 -6.58 1.35 -4.80
C GLU A 53 -7.43 1.09 -6.05
N ALA A 54 -7.79 2.16 -6.77
CA ALA A 54 -8.56 2.04 -8.02
C ALA A 54 -7.85 1.15 -9.05
N ARG A 55 -6.53 1.32 -9.19
CA ARG A 55 -5.73 0.52 -10.12
C ARG A 55 -5.69 -0.95 -9.71
N MET A 56 -5.41 -1.25 -8.45
CA MET A 56 -5.40 -2.63 -7.94
C MET A 56 -6.75 -3.30 -8.17
N HIS A 57 -7.84 -2.57 -7.95
CA HIS A 57 -9.19 -3.07 -8.21
C HIS A 57 -9.42 -3.39 -9.70
N ILE A 58 -8.96 -2.54 -10.63
CA ILE A 58 -9.02 -2.81 -12.08
C ILE A 58 -8.25 -4.08 -12.44
N HIS A 59 -7.13 -4.35 -11.76
CA HIS A 59 -6.34 -5.57 -11.92
C HIS A 59 -6.89 -6.78 -11.14
N GLY A 60 -8.06 -6.67 -10.51
CA GLY A 60 -8.70 -7.75 -9.75
C GLY A 60 -8.06 -8.01 -8.38
N VAL A 61 -7.19 -7.12 -7.91
CA VAL A 61 -6.53 -7.20 -6.60
C VAL A 61 -7.37 -6.46 -5.57
N THR A 62 -7.83 -7.18 -4.55
CA THR A 62 -8.49 -6.57 -3.39
C THR A 62 -7.43 -6.14 -2.38
N PRO A 63 -7.40 -4.86 -1.95
CA PRO A 63 -6.41 -4.41 -0.98
C PRO A 63 -6.53 -5.15 0.36
N PRO A 64 -5.43 -5.71 0.90
CA PRO A 64 -5.46 -6.34 2.21
C PRO A 64 -5.66 -5.30 3.32
N PHE A 65 -6.13 -5.71 4.48
CA PHE A 65 -6.23 -4.82 5.64
C PHE A 65 -4.87 -4.16 5.94
N GLY A 66 -4.85 -2.86 6.25
CA GLY A 66 -3.61 -2.16 6.59
C GLY A 66 -2.67 -1.86 5.41
N TRP A 67 -3.08 -2.10 4.16
CA TRP A 67 -2.26 -1.87 2.96
C TRP A 67 -1.72 -0.44 2.84
N LYS A 68 -2.49 0.59 3.23
CA LYS A 68 -2.04 1.99 3.17
C LYS A 68 -0.78 2.22 4.01
N LYS A 69 -0.80 1.72 5.24
CA LYS A 69 0.31 1.79 6.18
C LYS A 69 1.50 0.94 5.73
N ALA A 70 1.24 -0.25 5.17
CA ALA A 70 2.28 -1.10 4.62
C ALA A 70 2.98 -0.46 3.41
N LEU A 71 2.21 0.16 2.52
CA LEU A 71 2.71 0.87 1.36
C LEU A 71 3.53 2.09 1.78
N ALA A 72 3.04 2.87 2.75
CA ALA A 72 3.79 3.98 3.34
C ALA A 72 5.18 3.52 3.84
N GLN A 73 5.23 2.43 4.60
CA GLN A 73 6.50 1.85 5.07
C GLN A 73 7.38 1.38 3.90
N GLN A 74 6.80 0.71 2.90
CA GLN A 74 7.51 0.21 1.71
C GLN A 74 8.16 1.33 0.89
N VAL A 75 7.55 2.53 0.87
CA VAL A 75 8.09 3.71 0.16
C VAL A 75 8.89 4.66 1.06
N GLY A 76 9.16 4.26 2.30
CA GLY A 76 9.97 5.05 3.25
C GLY A 76 9.25 6.26 3.84
N ARG A 77 7.90 6.26 3.89
CA ARG A 77 7.10 7.27 4.56
C ARG A 77 6.87 6.89 6.03
N SER A 78 6.96 7.90 6.90
CA SER A 78 6.69 7.76 8.34
C SER A 78 5.22 7.94 8.71
N ASP A 79 4.41 8.48 7.78
CA ASP A 79 2.98 8.73 7.95
C ASP A 79 2.21 7.71 7.11
N GLY A 80 1.36 6.91 7.75
CA GLY A 80 0.64 5.80 7.12
C GLY A 80 -0.67 5.49 7.82
#